data_AF-A0A9E5S109-F1
#
_entry.id   AF-A0A9E5S109-F1
#
_cell.length_a   1.000
_cell.length_b   1.000
_cell.length_c   1.000
_cell.angle_alpha   90.00
_cell.angle_beta   90.00
_cell.angle_gamma   90.00
#
_symmetry.space_group_name_H-M   'P 1'
#
loop_
_entity.id
_entity.type
_entity.pdbx_description
1 polymer ?
#
loop_
_entity_poly.entity_id
_entity_poly.type
_entity_poly.pdbx_seq_one_letter_code
_entity_poly.pdbx_strand_id
1 'polypeptide(L)'
;MQDQIVSQFQPFSALSNGDLYGLLRLRSQVFVVEQQINYQDLDGQDMTAHHLMLKAPENVMVAYCRILPPGSACPETKIGRVVVDRTWRGRGIARELMRQALSWCHELYPGVAIRISAQKHLMGFYAQHGFQVCTGDYIEEGILHVGMICSAADRSADRKIRLRIRYLGHSAYLVTTPKRCLLFDYGSKPDRSATGGLSAGIFNADELPDLPLYCFASHRHQDHYSPELHRAMAKRPGANFILGLDEEPDCAATEIAPDQTTLAWPHRIFQLDDLTVCCSGSTDSGVSFMVRAPEAAMYHGGDLAVWDEQDFYQRVYREEIDWLVQTGCRPDLAMLPVSTSDGYQEEPLLSGLRYCLTKMKPTAVLPMHGADHEHLYRRFADLVGNYNQGDILVPTAAGDLFFL
;
A
#
# COMPACT_ATOMS: atom_id res chain seq x y z
N MET A 1 -9.06 7.19 20.69
CA MET A 1 -7.84 6.60 20.13
C MET A 1 -8.29 5.53 19.17
N GLN A 2 -8.27 5.82 17.88
CA GLN A 2 -8.41 4.80 16.85
C GLN A 2 -7.02 4.17 16.79
N ASP A 3 -6.91 2.92 17.23
CA ASP A 3 -5.62 2.26 17.29
C ASP A 3 -5.09 2.09 15.85
N GLN A 4 -3.94 2.70 15.55
CA GLN A 4 -3.29 2.56 14.25
C GLN A 4 -2.80 1.11 14.08
N ILE A 5 -3.57 0.30 13.37
CA ILE A 5 -3.20 -1.07 13.02
C ILE A 5 -2.54 -1.04 11.64
N VAL A 6 -1.32 -1.57 11.55
CA VAL A 6 -0.62 -1.73 10.28
C VAL A 6 -0.58 -3.19 9.87
N SER A 7 -0.80 -3.39 8.57
CA SER A 7 -0.77 -4.71 7.95
C SER A 7 0.58 -4.96 7.30
N GLN A 8 1.06 -6.19 7.41
CA GLN A 8 2.25 -6.70 6.73
C GLN A 8 1.93 -8.06 6.15
N PHE A 9 2.37 -8.29 4.92
CA PHE A 9 2.18 -9.55 4.22
C PHE A 9 3.50 -10.06 3.66
N GLN A 10 3.97 -11.18 4.18
CA GLN A 10 5.32 -11.66 3.88
C GLN A 10 5.33 -13.17 3.62
N PRO A 11 6.15 -13.67 2.69
CA PRO A 11 6.47 -15.10 2.65
C PRO A 11 7.28 -15.48 3.91
N PHE A 12 7.26 -16.76 4.27
CA PHE A 12 7.99 -17.25 5.46
C PHE A 12 9.47 -16.84 5.48
N SER A 13 10.14 -16.87 4.33
CA SER A 13 11.56 -16.52 4.19
C SER A 13 11.88 -15.04 4.46
N ALA A 14 10.88 -14.16 4.45
CA ALA A 14 11.03 -12.73 4.70
C ALA A 14 10.63 -12.31 6.12
N LEU A 15 10.13 -13.24 6.94
CA LEU A 15 9.78 -12.94 8.33
C LEU A 15 11.02 -12.63 9.15
N SER A 16 10.99 -11.53 9.90
CA SER A 16 11.99 -11.28 10.94
C SER A 16 11.80 -12.29 12.10
N ASN A 17 12.86 -12.50 12.89
CA ASN A 17 12.77 -13.34 14.10
C ASN A 17 11.69 -12.82 15.06
N GLY A 18 11.51 -11.50 15.15
CA GLY A 18 10.48 -10.88 15.98
C GLY A 18 9.07 -11.19 15.49
N ASP A 19 8.86 -11.16 14.18
CA ASP A 19 7.56 -11.42 13.56
C ASP A 19 7.18 -12.90 13.63
N LEU A 20 8.15 -13.76 13.36
CA LEU A 20 8.01 -15.20 13.56
C LEU A 20 7.66 -15.50 15.02
N TYR A 21 8.41 -14.95 15.99
CA TYR A 21 8.07 -15.19 17.39
C TYR A 21 6.69 -14.63 17.77
N GLY A 22 6.34 -13.43 17.28
CA GLY A 22 5.07 -12.77 17.54
C GLY A 22 3.86 -13.57 17.02
N LEU A 23 3.92 -14.05 15.79
CA LEU A 23 2.82 -14.85 15.21
C LEU A 23 2.70 -16.21 15.91
N LEU A 24 3.81 -16.87 16.25
CA LEU A 24 3.81 -18.15 16.95
C LEU A 24 3.22 -18.00 18.37
N ARG A 25 3.62 -16.94 19.08
CA ARG A 25 3.08 -16.60 20.40
C ARG A 25 1.57 -16.38 20.35
N LEU A 26 1.09 -15.56 19.40
CA LEU A 26 -0.35 -15.27 19.28
C LEU A 26 -1.17 -16.53 18.96
N ARG A 27 -0.68 -17.37 18.03
CA ARG A 27 -1.32 -18.66 17.70
C ARG A 27 -1.37 -19.59 18.89
N SER A 28 -0.27 -19.75 19.62
CA SER A 28 -0.22 -20.58 20.83
C SER A 28 -1.16 -20.06 21.92
N GLN A 29 -1.17 -18.76 22.17
CA GLN A 29 -2.06 -18.12 23.15
C GLN A 29 -3.53 -18.40 22.84
N VAL A 30 -3.95 -18.41 21.58
CA VAL A 30 -5.36 -18.60 21.22
C VAL A 30 -5.69 -20.08 20.98
N PHE A 31 -5.00 -20.75 20.06
CA PHE A 31 -5.36 -22.10 19.64
C PHE A 31 -4.98 -23.19 20.66
N VAL A 32 -3.98 -22.95 21.52
CA VAL A 32 -3.55 -23.92 22.54
C VAL A 32 -4.05 -23.51 23.91
N VAL A 33 -3.69 -22.31 24.38
CA VAL A 33 -3.97 -21.88 25.76
C VAL A 33 -5.43 -21.49 25.94
N GLU A 34 -5.97 -20.58 25.13
CA GLU A 34 -7.35 -20.10 25.26
C GLU A 34 -8.37 -21.20 24.92
N GLN A 35 -8.16 -21.95 23.84
CA GLN A 35 -9.07 -23.02 23.43
C GLN A 35 -8.88 -24.31 24.26
N GLN A 36 -7.80 -24.41 25.04
CA GLN A 36 -7.45 -25.60 25.83
C GLN A 36 -7.31 -26.87 24.99
N ILE A 37 -6.74 -26.74 23.79
CA ILE A 37 -6.55 -27.82 22.84
C ILE A 37 -5.07 -28.13 22.76
N ASN A 38 -4.69 -29.35 23.16
CA ASN A 38 -3.32 -29.84 22.99
C ASN A 38 -3.17 -30.45 21.60
N TYR A 39 -2.63 -29.66 20.66
CA TYR A 39 -2.36 -30.09 19.30
C TYR A 39 -1.07 -29.48 18.76
N GLN A 40 -0.57 -30.03 17.66
CA GLN A 40 0.64 -29.56 16.99
C GLN A 40 0.30 -28.38 16.05
N ASP A 41 0.32 -27.14 16.57
CA ASP A 41 0.09 -25.94 15.75
C ASP A 41 1.15 -25.76 14.66
N LEU A 42 2.42 -26.03 15.00
CA LEU A 42 3.57 -25.95 14.10
C LEU A 42 3.61 -27.21 13.22
N ASP A 43 2.84 -27.16 12.13
CA ASP A 43 2.57 -28.29 11.23
C ASP A 43 3.55 -28.40 10.04
N GLY A 44 4.59 -27.58 10.02
CA GLY A 44 5.60 -27.54 8.94
C GLY A 44 5.14 -26.83 7.67
N GLN A 45 3.85 -26.52 7.52
CA GLN A 45 3.33 -25.85 6.31
C GLN A 45 3.63 -24.36 6.27
N ASP A 46 3.96 -23.77 7.43
CA ASP A 46 4.35 -22.36 7.54
C ASP A 46 5.48 -22.00 6.57
N MET A 47 6.44 -22.90 6.32
CA MET A 47 7.59 -22.64 5.44
C MET A 47 7.24 -22.34 3.98
N THR A 48 6.06 -22.78 3.53
CA THR A 48 5.58 -22.56 2.14
C THR A 48 4.49 -21.51 2.06
N ALA A 49 4.11 -20.93 3.19
CA ALA A 49 2.98 -20.04 3.30
C ALA A 49 3.38 -18.57 3.16
N HIS A 50 2.37 -17.75 2.89
CA HIS A 50 2.43 -16.33 3.18
C HIS A 50 1.69 -16.02 4.49
N HIS A 51 2.14 -14.98 5.16
CA HIS A 51 1.74 -14.60 6.51
C HIS A 51 1.21 -13.18 6.48
N LEU A 52 -0.08 -13.01 6.75
CA LEU A 52 -0.71 -11.71 6.92
C LEU A 52 -0.77 -11.39 8.41
N MET A 53 -0.15 -10.28 8.78
CA MET A 53 0.05 -9.84 10.16
C MET A 53 -0.52 -8.44 10.32
N LEU A 54 -1.42 -8.26 11.28
CA LEU A 54 -1.92 -6.95 11.68
C LEU A 54 -1.32 -6.63 13.04
N LYS A 55 -0.68 -5.46 13.14
CA LYS A 55 0.08 -5.04 14.31
C LYS A 55 -0.37 -3.67 14.79
N ALA A 56 -0.53 -3.54 16.09
CA ALA A 56 -0.68 -2.26 16.78
C ALA A 56 0.69 -1.58 16.95
N PRO A 57 0.75 -0.34 17.50
CA PRO A 57 2.00 0.32 17.84
C PRO A 57 2.93 -0.58 18.67
N GLU A 58 4.23 -0.26 18.66
CA GLU A 58 5.27 -1.05 19.33
C GLU A 58 5.40 -2.50 18.79
N ASN A 59 4.97 -2.74 17.55
CA ASN A 59 5.06 -4.03 16.86
C ASN A 59 4.24 -5.15 17.53
N VAL A 60 3.20 -4.81 18.28
CA VAL A 60 2.34 -5.78 18.98
C VAL A 60 1.43 -6.48 17.98
N MET A 61 1.57 -7.80 17.83
CA MET A 61 0.72 -8.62 16.95
C MET A 61 -0.72 -8.68 17.48
N VAL A 62 -1.67 -8.11 16.74
CA VAL A 62 -3.09 -8.07 17.15
C VAL A 62 -3.97 -9.01 16.35
N ALA A 63 -3.61 -9.33 15.11
CA ALA A 63 -4.29 -10.35 14.33
C ALA A 63 -3.35 -11.00 13.31
N TYR A 64 -3.70 -12.23 12.91
CA TYR A 64 -2.88 -13.01 11.99
C TYR A 64 -3.73 -13.99 11.19
N CYS A 65 -3.34 -14.25 9.94
CA CYS A 65 -3.73 -15.46 9.24
C CYS A 65 -2.62 -15.95 8.32
N ARG A 66 -2.69 -17.25 8.01
CA ARG A 66 -1.82 -17.94 7.07
C ARG A 66 -2.53 -18.16 5.74
N ILE A 67 -1.81 -17.96 4.63
CA ILE A 67 -2.27 -18.26 3.28
C ILE A 67 -1.35 -19.31 2.66
N LEU A 68 -1.88 -20.50 2.41
CA LEU A 68 -1.16 -21.60 1.77
C LEU A 68 -1.38 -21.60 0.26
N PRO A 69 -0.34 -21.86 -0.54
CA PRO A 69 -0.46 -21.93 -1.99
C PRO A 69 -1.38 -23.07 -2.44
N PRO A 70 -2.01 -22.93 -3.63
CA PRO A 70 -2.73 -24.02 -4.29
C PRO A 70 -1.86 -25.27 -4.42
N GLY A 71 -2.44 -26.44 -4.19
CA GLY A 71 -1.76 -27.74 -4.24
C GLY A 71 -0.96 -28.11 -3.00
N SER A 72 -0.77 -27.21 -2.03
CA SER A 72 -0.05 -27.52 -0.79
C SER A 72 -0.87 -28.40 0.16
N ALA A 73 -2.07 -27.95 0.52
CA ALA A 73 -3.01 -28.70 1.36
C ALA A 73 -4.29 -29.14 0.64
N CYS A 74 -4.69 -28.38 -0.38
CA CYS A 74 -5.85 -28.64 -1.23
C CYS A 74 -5.60 -28.03 -2.62
N PRO A 75 -6.37 -28.40 -3.66
CA PRO A 75 -6.25 -27.79 -4.98
C PRO A 75 -6.44 -26.26 -4.97
N GLU A 76 -7.25 -25.75 -4.03
CA GLU A 76 -7.45 -24.32 -3.80
C GLU A 76 -6.33 -23.69 -2.97
N THR A 77 -6.22 -22.36 -2.99
CA THR A 77 -5.48 -21.65 -1.93
C THR A 77 -6.24 -21.76 -0.61
N LYS A 78 -5.53 -21.90 0.52
CA LYS A 78 -6.16 -22.13 1.84
C LYS A 78 -5.81 -21.01 2.81
N ILE A 79 -6.83 -20.32 3.30
CA ILE A 79 -6.69 -19.43 4.47
C ILE A 79 -6.87 -20.28 5.73
N GLY A 80 -5.93 -20.14 6.66
CA GLY A 80 -5.95 -20.85 7.94
C GLY A 80 -5.34 -20.04 9.07
N ARG A 81 -5.40 -20.58 10.29
CA ARG A 81 -4.85 -19.94 11.50
C ARG A 81 -5.33 -18.50 11.69
N VAL A 82 -6.58 -18.21 11.31
CA VAL A 82 -7.21 -16.90 11.47
C VAL A 82 -7.39 -16.60 12.96
N VAL A 83 -6.74 -15.56 13.45
CA VAL A 83 -6.71 -15.22 14.89
C VAL A 83 -6.72 -13.72 15.10
N VAL A 84 -7.42 -13.29 16.17
CA VAL A 84 -7.38 -11.92 16.70
C VAL A 84 -7.12 -12.02 18.20
N ASP A 85 -6.16 -11.24 18.70
CA ASP A 85 -5.86 -11.13 20.12
C ASP A 85 -7.13 -10.74 20.90
N ARG A 86 -7.33 -11.38 22.05
CA ARG A 86 -8.55 -11.25 22.85
C ARG A 86 -8.85 -9.80 23.23
N THR A 87 -7.84 -8.98 23.50
CA THR A 87 -8.00 -7.57 23.92
C THR A 87 -8.41 -6.63 22.79
N TRP A 88 -8.31 -7.12 21.55
CA TRP A 88 -8.56 -6.39 20.31
C TRP A 88 -9.85 -6.82 19.60
N ARG A 89 -10.53 -7.86 20.09
CA ARG A 89 -11.81 -8.34 19.53
C ARG A 89 -12.94 -7.29 19.66
N GLY A 90 -13.95 -7.41 18.81
CA GLY A 90 -15.10 -6.49 18.78
C GLY A 90 -14.86 -5.17 18.04
N ARG A 91 -13.63 -4.92 17.55
CA ARG A 91 -13.24 -3.68 16.84
C ARG A 91 -13.27 -3.79 15.31
N GLY A 92 -13.84 -4.86 14.76
CA GLY A 92 -13.88 -5.10 13.31
C GLY A 92 -12.60 -5.68 12.68
N ILE A 93 -11.55 -5.93 13.46
CA ILE A 93 -10.23 -6.37 12.98
C ILE A 93 -10.28 -7.69 12.20
N ALA A 94 -11.09 -8.67 12.65
CA ALA A 94 -11.24 -9.93 11.93
C ALA A 94 -11.79 -9.73 10.50
N ARG A 95 -12.71 -8.78 10.34
CA ARG A 95 -13.29 -8.45 9.02
C ARG A 95 -12.23 -7.83 8.12
N GLU A 96 -11.41 -6.94 8.67
CA GLU A 96 -10.32 -6.31 7.94
C GLU A 96 -9.23 -7.31 7.54
N LEU A 97 -8.82 -8.18 8.47
CA LEU A 97 -7.90 -9.28 8.19
C LEU A 97 -8.40 -10.16 7.04
N MET A 98 -9.67 -10.59 7.08
CA MET A 98 -10.24 -11.42 6.02
C MET A 98 -10.37 -10.69 4.68
N ARG A 99 -10.72 -9.40 4.69
CA ARG A 99 -10.77 -8.57 3.47
C ARG A 99 -9.40 -8.54 2.78
N GLN A 100 -8.35 -8.27 3.55
CA GLN A 100 -6.99 -8.24 3.02
C GLN A 100 -6.51 -9.63 2.59
N ALA A 101 -6.78 -10.68 3.37
CA ALA A 101 -6.40 -12.05 3.04
C ALA A 101 -7.02 -12.53 1.72
N LEU A 102 -8.29 -12.20 1.48
CA LEU A 102 -8.96 -12.50 0.20
C LEU A 102 -8.30 -11.76 -0.96
N SER A 103 -8.00 -10.47 -0.80
CA SER A 103 -7.36 -9.70 -1.87
C SER A 103 -5.94 -10.23 -2.17
N TRP A 104 -5.19 -10.63 -1.16
CA TRP A 104 -3.90 -11.30 -1.34
C TRP A 104 -4.01 -12.67 -2.01
N CYS A 105 -5.04 -13.47 -1.68
CA CYS A 105 -5.29 -14.73 -2.37
C CYS A 105 -5.55 -14.50 -3.87
N HIS A 106 -6.36 -13.51 -4.22
CA HIS A 106 -6.64 -13.18 -5.62
C HIS A 106 -5.43 -12.60 -6.36
N GLU A 107 -4.57 -11.87 -5.65
CA GLU A 107 -3.32 -11.34 -6.19
C GLU A 107 -2.32 -12.47 -6.49
N LEU A 108 -2.05 -13.33 -5.51
CA LEU A 108 -1.06 -14.39 -5.64
C LEU A 108 -1.52 -15.51 -6.58
N TYR A 109 -2.82 -15.81 -6.55
CA TYR A 109 -3.38 -16.99 -7.24
C TYR A 109 -4.62 -16.58 -8.04
N PRO A 110 -4.46 -15.75 -9.10
CA PRO A 110 -5.57 -15.31 -9.91
C PRO A 110 -6.31 -16.50 -10.53
N GLY A 111 -7.64 -16.49 -10.44
CA GLY A 111 -8.48 -17.57 -10.97
C GLY A 111 -8.58 -18.81 -10.07
N VAL A 112 -7.91 -18.86 -8.92
CA VAL A 112 -7.98 -19.97 -7.98
C VAL A 112 -9.00 -19.69 -6.87
N ALA A 113 -9.84 -20.68 -6.55
CA ALA A 113 -10.79 -20.58 -5.45
C ALA A 113 -10.07 -20.58 -4.09
N ILE A 114 -10.75 -20.11 -3.04
CA ILE A 114 -10.18 -19.94 -1.70
C ILE A 114 -10.94 -20.84 -0.73
N ARG A 115 -10.22 -21.69 0.01
CA ARG A 115 -10.80 -22.63 0.98
C ARG A 115 -10.46 -22.22 2.42
N ILE A 116 -11.39 -22.47 3.33
CA ILE A 116 -11.17 -22.36 4.78
C ILE A 116 -11.79 -23.56 5.52
N SER A 117 -11.12 -24.03 6.57
CA SER A 117 -11.75 -24.86 7.61
C SER A 117 -12.27 -23.92 8.69
N ALA A 118 -13.59 -23.77 8.79
CA ALA A 118 -14.22 -22.83 9.71
C ALA A 118 -14.86 -23.58 10.88
N GLN A 119 -14.67 -23.10 12.11
CA GLN A 119 -15.47 -23.56 13.24
C GLN A 119 -16.95 -23.26 12.94
N LYS A 120 -17.84 -24.23 13.18
CA LYS A 120 -19.24 -24.17 12.71
C LYS A 120 -19.96 -22.90 13.17
N HIS A 121 -19.69 -22.43 14.38
CA HIS A 121 -20.30 -21.21 14.92
C HIS A 121 -19.84 -19.92 14.22
N LEU A 122 -18.73 -19.95 13.46
CA LEU A 122 -18.19 -18.84 12.67
C LEU A 122 -18.63 -18.88 11.19
N MET A 123 -19.44 -19.86 10.79
CA MET A 123 -19.93 -19.99 9.42
C MET A 123 -20.60 -18.69 8.92
N GLY A 124 -21.43 -18.06 9.76
CA GLY A 124 -22.11 -16.81 9.42
C GLY A 124 -21.16 -15.61 9.23
N PHE A 125 -19.99 -15.63 9.89
CA PHE A 125 -18.96 -14.62 9.69
C PHE A 125 -18.31 -14.79 8.32
N TYR A 126 -17.87 -16.00 7.98
CA TYR A 126 -17.24 -16.24 6.67
C TYR A 126 -18.21 -16.11 5.50
N ALA A 127 -19.50 -16.42 5.70
CA ALA A 127 -20.53 -16.19 4.68
C ALA A 127 -20.65 -14.71 4.27
N GLN A 128 -20.42 -13.77 5.18
CA GLN A 128 -20.39 -12.33 4.86
C GLN A 128 -19.21 -11.93 3.94
N HIS A 129 -18.21 -12.81 3.83
CA HIS A 129 -17.04 -12.65 2.98
C HIS A 129 -17.11 -13.50 1.70
N GLY A 130 -18.30 -13.99 1.33
CA GLY A 130 -18.53 -14.74 0.09
C GLY A 130 -18.28 -16.25 0.18
N PHE A 131 -17.92 -16.77 1.37
CA PHE A 131 -17.71 -18.21 1.53
C PHE A 131 -19.05 -18.97 1.60
N GLN A 132 -19.09 -20.12 0.93
CA GLN A 132 -20.21 -21.06 0.96
C GLN A 132 -19.75 -22.41 1.52
N VAL A 133 -20.62 -23.08 2.28
CA VAL A 133 -20.31 -24.42 2.83
C VAL A 133 -20.15 -25.42 1.68
N CYS A 134 -19.06 -26.19 1.68
CA CYS A 134 -18.77 -27.19 0.67
C CYS A 134 -18.55 -28.61 1.23
N THR A 135 -18.64 -28.79 2.56
CA THR A 135 -18.55 -30.10 3.21
C THR A 135 -19.69 -30.28 4.20
N GLY A 136 -19.90 -31.51 4.68
CA GLY A 136 -20.64 -31.75 5.91
C GLY A 136 -19.85 -31.32 7.16
N ASP A 137 -20.49 -31.41 8.32
CA ASP A 137 -19.84 -31.20 9.62
C ASP A 137 -18.76 -32.26 9.88
N TYR A 138 -17.63 -31.84 10.46
CA TYR A 138 -16.59 -32.75 10.96
C TYR A 138 -15.94 -32.22 12.23
N ILE A 139 -15.25 -33.08 12.97
CA ILE A 139 -14.48 -32.68 14.14
C ILE A 139 -13.01 -32.50 13.72
N GLU A 140 -12.45 -31.34 14.04
CA GLU A 140 -11.02 -31.03 13.89
C GLU A 140 -10.52 -30.49 15.23
N GLU A 141 -9.52 -31.16 15.80
CA GLU A 141 -8.95 -30.85 17.13
C GLU A 141 -9.99 -30.69 18.26
N GLY A 142 -11.06 -31.50 18.23
CA GLY A 142 -12.12 -31.47 19.23
C GLY A 142 -13.18 -30.38 19.03
N ILE A 143 -13.08 -29.57 17.98
CA ILE A 143 -14.07 -28.54 17.64
C ILE A 143 -14.84 -28.95 16.38
N LEU A 144 -16.15 -28.67 16.39
CA LEU A 144 -17.03 -28.86 15.23
C LEU A 144 -16.72 -27.82 14.14
N HIS A 145 -16.36 -28.31 12.97
CA HIS A 145 -15.96 -27.54 11.80
C HIS A 145 -16.80 -27.84 10.57
N VAL A 146 -16.76 -26.92 9.62
CA VAL A 146 -17.26 -27.04 8.26
C VAL A 146 -16.23 -26.48 7.28
N GLY A 147 -16.06 -27.14 6.15
CA GLY A 147 -15.27 -26.63 5.04
C GLY A 147 -16.09 -25.61 4.27
N MET A 148 -15.51 -24.45 3.99
CA MET A 148 -16.14 -23.42 3.16
C MET A 148 -15.23 -22.99 2.03
N ILE A 149 -15.84 -22.62 0.91
CA ILE A 149 -15.15 -22.19 -0.31
C ILE A 149 -15.70 -20.85 -0.81
N CYS A 150 -14.79 -19.96 -1.23
CA CYS A 150 -15.11 -18.73 -1.92
C CYS A 150 -14.63 -18.87 -3.38
N SER A 151 -15.50 -18.55 -4.34
CA SER A 151 -15.17 -18.75 -5.77
C SER A 151 -14.13 -17.74 -6.24
N ALA A 152 -13.31 -18.12 -7.23
CA ALA A 152 -12.32 -17.23 -7.83
C ALA A 152 -12.94 -15.98 -8.49
N ALA A 153 -14.21 -16.06 -8.91
CA ALA A 153 -14.94 -14.96 -9.52
C ALA A 153 -15.65 -14.06 -8.50
N ASP A 154 -15.77 -14.49 -7.24
CA ASP A 154 -16.45 -13.74 -6.19
C ASP A 154 -15.52 -12.68 -5.61
N ARG A 155 -15.34 -11.61 -6.39
CA ARG A 155 -14.61 -10.40 -6.01
C ARG A 155 -15.43 -9.47 -5.13
N SER A 156 -16.43 -9.96 -4.38
CA SER A 156 -17.31 -9.10 -3.56
C SER A 156 -16.54 -8.27 -2.52
N ALA A 157 -15.42 -8.79 -1.99
CA ALA A 157 -14.48 -8.04 -1.16
C ALA A 157 -13.69 -6.99 -1.97
N ASP A 158 -13.16 -7.37 -3.14
CA ASP A 158 -12.47 -6.50 -4.10
C ASP A 158 -13.38 -5.35 -4.61
N ARG A 159 -14.70 -5.56 -4.72
CA ARG A 159 -15.67 -4.53 -5.15
C ARG A 159 -15.79 -3.34 -4.19
N LYS A 160 -15.35 -3.49 -2.93
CA LYS A 160 -15.26 -2.38 -1.97
C LYS A 160 -13.89 -1.69 -1.97
N ILE A 161 -12.86 -2.34 -2.52
CA ILE A 161 -11.50 -1.82 -2.60
C ILE A 161 -11.46 -0.88 -3.80
N ARG A 162 -11.26 0.41 -3.53
CA ARG A 162 -11.11 1.43 -4.56
C ARG A 162 -9.66 1.52 -5.03
N LEU A 163 -8.71 1.30 -4.12
CA LEU A 163 -7.27 1.42 -4.40
C LEU A 163 -6.49 0.23 -3.85
N ARG A 164 -5.62 -0.35 -4.68
CA ARG A 164 -4.54 -1.26 -4.28
C ARG A 164 -3.23 -0.50 -4.43
N ILE A 165 -2.48 -0.32 -3.35
CA ILE A 165 -1.33 0.59 -3.33
C ILE A 165 -0.08 -0.19 -2.95
N ARG A 166 0.86 -0.32 -3.88
CA ARG A 166 2.14 -0.97 -3.67
C ARG A 166 3.20 0.08 -3.37
N TYR A 167 3.89 -0.03 -2.25
CA TYR A 167 5.12 0.72 -2.03
C TYR A 167 6.24 0.05 -2.81
N LEU A 168 6.92 0.80 -3.66
CA LEU A 168 8.02 0.28 -4.47
C LEU A 168 9.38 0.74 -3.95
N GLY A 169 9.47 1.60 -2.94
CA GLY A 169 10.74 2.04 -2.34
C GLY A 169 11.06 3.50 -2.63
N HIS A 170 11.72 4.18 -1.69
CA HIS A 170 11.98 5.62 -1.68
C HIS A 170 10.70 6.46 -1.87
N SER A 171 10.45 6.98 -3.07
CA SER A 171 9.28 7.82 -3.41
C SER A 171 8.27 7.08 -4.29
N ALA A 172 8.57 5.83 -4.66
CA ALA A 172 7.83 5.13 -5.68
C ALA A 172 6.59 4.41 -5.13
N TYR A 173 5.44 4.64 -5.77
CA TYR A 173 4.20 3.90 -5.51
C TYR A 173 3.54 3.47 -6.80
N LEU A 174 2.95 2.27 -6.79
CA LEU A 174 2.01 1.83 -7.80
C LEU A 174 0.60 1.77 -7.19
N VAL A 175 -0.29 2.62 -7.67
CA VAL A 175 -1.70 2.62 -7.30
C VAL A 175 -2.50 1.97 -8.43
N THR A 176 -3.19 0.87 -8.13
CA THR A 176 -4.08 0.18 -9.07
C THR A 176 -5.52 0.41 -8.65
N THR A 177 -6.32 0.95 -9.56
CA THR A 177 -7.77 1.09 -9.44
C THR A 177 -8.47 0.02 -10.30
N PRO A 178 -9.81 -0.12 -10.20
CA PRO A 178 -10.56 -0.97 -11.13
C PRO A 178 -10.43 -0.62 -12.61
N LYS A 179 -9.96 0.59 -12.97
CA LYS A 179 -9.87 1.04 -14.38
C LYS A 179 -8.47 1.38 -14.86
N ARG A 180 -7.48 1.57 -13.98
CA ARG A 180 -6.13 2.00 -14.39
C ARG A 180 -5.05 1.69 -13.35
N CYS A 181 -3.81 1.72 -13.82
CA CYS A 181 -2.61 1.71 -12.99
C CYS A 181 -1.94 3.09 -13.03
N LEU A 182 -1.59 3.64 -11.87
CA LEU A 182 -0.85 4.89 -11.73
C LEU A 182 0.47 4.60 -11.02
N LEU A 183 1.59 4.74 -11.73
CA LEU A 183 2.92 4.58 -11.19
C LEU A 183 3.48 5.98 -10.90
N PHE A 184 3.85 6.25 -9.66
CA PHE A 184 4.46 7.50 -9.23
C PHE A 184 5.93 7.29 -8.91
N ASP A 185 6.77 8.23 -9.34
CA ASP A 185 8.16 8.47 -8.95
C ASP A 185 9.03 7.21 -8.90
N TYR A 186 8.85 6.31 -9.87
CA TYR A 186 9.72 5.15 -10.04
C TYR A 186 11.02 5.55 -10.76
N GLY A 187 12.01 5.94 -9.97
CA GLY A 187 13.34 6.28 -10.42
C GLY A 187 14.22 5.12 -10.86
N SER A 188 15.32 5.48 -11.52
CA SER A 188 16.51 4.63 -11.70
C SER A 188 17.22 4.35 -10.37
N LYS A 189 17.00 5.21 -9.37
CA LYS A 189 17.44 5.05 -7.98
C LYS A 189 16.24 4.89 -7.03
N PRO A 190 16.44 4.33 -5.82
CA PRO A 190 17.63 3.61 -5.36
C PRO A 190 17.93 2.40 -6.25
N ASP A 191 19.14 1.85 -6.17
CA ASP A 191 19.50 0.66 -6.96
C ASP A 191 18.58 -0.51 -6.59
N ARG A 192 17.97 -1.13 -7.60
CA ARG A 192 17.00 -2.22 -7.43
C ARG A 192 17.58 -3.49 -8.02
N SER A 193 17.18 -4.65 -7.47
CA SER A 193 17.57 -5.92 -8.06
C SER A 193 17.05 -6.01 -9.50
N ALA A 194 17.88 -6.52 -10.41
CA ALA A 194 17.52 -6.74 -11.81
C ALA A 194 16.48 -7.86 -11.99
N THR A 195 16.27 -8.67 -10.95
CA THR A 195 15.31 -9.78 -10.95
C THR A 195 14.32 -9.64 -9.80
N GLY A 196 13.05 -9.90 -10.07
CA GLY A 196 11.96 -9.89 -9.10
C GLY A 196 10.70 -9.29 -9.70
N GLY A 197 9.72 -9.03 -8.83
CA GLY A 197 8.40 -8.54 -9.23
C GLY A 197 7.83 -7.54 -8.24
N LEU A 198 6.54 -7.23 -8.37
CA LEU A 198 5.90 -6.17 -7.58
C LEU A 198 5.96 -6.45 -6.07
N SER A 199 5.89 -7.72 -5.67
CA SER A 199 6.02 -8.14 -4.26
C SER A 199 7.40 -7.92 -3.66
N ALA A 200 8.42 -7.68 -4.47
CA ALA A 200 9.78 -7.35 -4.05
C ALA A 200 10.10 -5.86 -4.21
N GLY A 201 9.10 -5.02 -4.52
CA GLY A 201 9.29 -3.59 -4.81
C GLY A 201 9.88 -3.30 -6.19
N ILE A 202 9.94 -4.28 -7.08
CA ILE A 202 10.46 -4.13 -8.44
C ILE A 202 9.28 -3.97 -9.39
N PHE A 203 9.25 -2.87 -10.13
CA PHE A 203 8.17 -2.63 -11.07
C PHE A 203 8.28 -3.61 -12.24
N ASN A 204 7.21 -4.37 -12.44
CA ASN A 204 7.08 -5.30 -13.56
C ASN A 204 5.73 -5.12 -14.22
N ALA A 205 5.74 -4.66 -15.48
CA ALA A 205 4.52 -4.37 -16.23
C ALA A 205 3.74 -5.63 -16.65
N ASP A 206 4.39 -6.79 -16.68
CA ASP A 206 3.76 -8.07 -17.04
C ASP A 206 2.88 -8.61 -15.91
N GLU A 207 3.09 -8.14 -14.68
CA GLU A 207 2.25 -8.45 -13.51
C GLU A 207 1.03 -7.52 -13.40
N LEU A 208 0.97 -6.47 -14.22
CA LEU A 208 -0.15 -5.54 -14.20
C LEU A 208 -1.37 -6.14 -14.90
N PRO A 209 -2.60 -5.82 -14.43
CA PRO A 209 -3.80 -6.12 -15.19
C PRO A 209 -3.77 -5.42 -16.55
N ASP A 210 -4.60 -5.90 -17.48
CA ASP A 210 -4.81 -5.28 -18.79
C ASP A 210 -5.64 -3.98 -18.66
N LEU A 211 -4.99 -2.96 -18.10
CA LEU A 211 -5.52 -1.63 -17.85
C LEU A 211 -4.53 -0.57 -18.38
N PRO A 212 -5.02 0.65 -18.69
CA PRO A 212 -4.17 1.80 -19.00
C PRO A 212 -3.18 2.10 -17.87
N LEU A 213 -1.97 2.50 -18.25
CA LEU A 213 -0.87 2.82 -17.33
C LEU A 213 -0.54 4.30 -17.43
N TYR A 214 -0.50 4.98 -16.29
CA TYR A 214 -0.09 6.38 -16.19
C TYR A 214 1.15 6.46 -15.31
N CYS A 215 2.28 6.87 -15.89
CA CYS A 215 3.55 7.00 -15.20
C CYS A 215 3.82 8.49 -14.89
N PHE A 216 3.77 8.85 -13.62
CA PHE A 216 4.06 10.19 -13.11
C PHE A 216 5.50 10.22 -12.59
N ALA A 217 6.26 11.20 -13.02
CA ALA A 217 7.56 11.55 -12.44
C ALA A 217 7.51 13.03 -12.04
N SER A 218 7.62 13.32 -10.74
CA SER A 218 7.52 14.68 -10.18
C SER A 218 8.58 15.61 -10.71
N HIS A 219 9.76 15.07 -11.03
CA HIS A 219 10.88 15.78 -11.64
C HIS A 219 11.88 14.78 -12.25
N ARG A 220 13.00 15.29 -12.79
CA ARG A 220 13.94 14.50 -13.61
C ARG A 220 15.04 13.78 -12.84
N HIS A 221 15.13 13.97 -11.52
CA HIS A 221 16.19 13.37 -10.73
C HIS A 221 16.06 11.84 -10.76
N GLN A 222 17.19 11.14 -10.64
CA GLN A 222 17.27 9.71 -10.96
C GLN A 222 16.49 8.83 -9.99
N ASP A 223 16.20 9.29 -8.79
CA ASP A 223 15.38 8.63 -7.77
C ASP A 223 13.86 8.84 -7.95
N HIS A 224 13.44 9.76 -8.82
CA HIS A 224 12.04 9.96 -9.21
C HIS A 224 11.74 9.57 -10.66
N TYR A 225 12.76 9.57 -11.53
CA TYR A 225 12.59 9.30 -12.96
C TYR A 225 13.59 8.27 -13.51
N SER A 226 13.06 7.35 -14.33
CA SER A 226 13.85 6.39 -15.10
C SER A 226 13.63 6.55 -16.60
N PRO A 227 14.61 7.11 -17.35
CA PRO A 227 14.56 7.15 -18.81
C PRO A 227 14.48 5.76 -19.45
N GLU A 228 15.09 4.75 -18.82
CA GLU A 228 15.06 3.37 -19.30
C GLU A 228 13.66 2.77 -19.16
N LEU A 229 13.03 2.94 -18.00
CA LEU A 229 11.65 2.53 -17.78
C LEU A 229 10.71 3.26 -18.76
N HIS A 230 10.89 4.57 -18.95
CA HIS A 230 10.10 5.34 -19.90
C HIS A 230 10.20 4.76 -21.32
N ARG A 231 11.42 4.53 -21.84
CA ARG A 231 11.61 3.90 -23.16
C ARG A 231 10.99 2.51 -23.25
N ALA A 232 11.07 1.71 -22.19
CA ALA A 232 10.51 0.38 -22.15
C ALA A 232 8.97 0.43 -22.18
N MET A 233 8.37 1.25 -21.32
CA MET A 233 6.93 1.37 -21.15
C MET A 233 6.25 2.13 -22.29
N ALA A 234 6.96 3.02 -23.01
CA ALA A 234 6.44 3.65 -24.22
C ALA A 234 6.02 2.64 -25.30
N LYS A 235 6.66 1.45 -25.31
CA LYS A 235 6.29 0.36 -26.23
C LYS A 235 4.97 -0.33 -25.85
N ARG A 236 4.46 -0.11 -24.63
CA ARG A 236 3.20 -0.67 -24.15
C ARG A 236 2.03 0.18 -24.67
N PRO A 237 1.04 -0.42 -25.34
CA PRO A 237 -0.18 0.29 -25.72
C PRO A 237 -0.91 0.85 -24.50
N GLY A 238 -1.39 2.10 -24.59
CA GLY A 238 -2.13 2.75 -23.52
C GLY A 238 -1.27 3.19 -22.32
N ALA A 239 0.06 3.23 -22.46
CA ALA A 239 0.94 3.90 -21.52
C ALA A 239 1.00 5.41 -21.80
N ASN A 240 0.80 6.20 -20.75
CA ASN A 240 0.89 7.66 -20.73
C ASN A 240 1.95 8.08 -19.71
N PHE A 241 2.76 9.07 -20.05
CA PHE A 241 3.78 9.62 -19.17
C PHE A 241 3.45 11.06 -18.81
N ILE A 242 3.66 11.40 -17.55
CA ILE A 242 3.50 12.74 -17.02
C ILE A 242 4.82 13.10 -16.35
N LEU A 243 5.54 14.07 -16.92
CA LEU A 243 6.84 14.48 -16.42
C LEU A 243 6.78 15.92 -15.91
N GLY A 244 6.98 16.07 -14.60
CA GLY A 244 7.15 17.34 -13.93
C GLY A 244 8.45 18.02 -14.31
N LEU A 245 8.39 19.34 -14.44
CA LEU A 245 9.49 20.22 -14.78
C LEU A 245 9.49 21.41 -13.84
N ASP A 246 10.67 22.00 -13.64
CA ASP A 246 10.80 23.32 -13.03
C ASP A 246 10.24 24.41 -13.95
N GLU A 247 10.12 25.64 -13.42
CA GLU A 247 9.84 26.81 -14.25
C GLU A 247 10.97 27.02 -15.29
N GLU A 248 10.61 27.54 -16.46
CA GLU A 248 11.48 27.62 -17.64
C GLU A 248 12.89 28.24 -17.39
N PRO A 249 13.90 27.89 -18.20
CA PRO A 249 13.84 26.98 -19.34
C PRO A 249 14.75 25.77 -19.12
N ASP A 250 14.23 24.64 -18.64
CA ASP A 250 14.91 23.37 -18.91
C ASP A 250 14.39 22.77 -20.21
N CYS A 251 14.79 23.44 -21.30
CA CYS A 251 14.49 23.11 -22.69
C CYS A 251 15.27 21.87 -23.14
N ALA A 252 14.77 20.70 -22.75
CA ALA A 252 14.87 19.48 -23.52
C ALA A 252 13.63 18.65 -23.20
N ALA A 253 12.46 19.03 -23.74
CA ALA A 253 11.29 18.16 -23.72
C ALA A 253 11.75 16.75 -24.12
N THR A 254 11.40 15.76 -23.32
CA THR A 254 11.88 14.37 -23.47
C THR A 254 11.80 13.90 -24.93
N GLU A 255 12.93 13.55 -25.54
CA GLU A 255 12.97 12.89 -26.86
C GLU A 255 12.32 11.49 -26.81
N ILE A 256 12.07 10.97 -25.61
CA ILE A 256 11.49 9.66 -25.39
C ILE A 256 9.97 9.80 -25.48
N ALA A 257 9.39 9.19 -26.52
CA ALA A 257 7.94 9.05 -26.72
C ALA A 257 7.14 10.36 -26.53
N PRO A 258 7.44 11.42 -27.31
CA PRO A 258 6.81 12.73 -27.15
C PRO A 258 5.28 12.67 -27.27
N ASP A 259 4.75 11.80 -28.14
CA ASP A 259 3.30 11.64 -28.34
C ASP A 259 2.58 10.98 -27.16
N GLN A 260 3.33 10.34 -26.26
CA GLN A 260 2.82 9.69 -25.05
C GLN A 260 3.17 10.47 -23.78
N THR A 261 3.88 11.60 -23.89
CA THR A 261 4.40 12.35 -22.75
C THR A 261 3.72 13.71 -22.62
N THR A 262 3.06 13.92 -21.48
CA THR A 262 2.55 15.21 -21.05
C THR A 262 3.55 15.85 -20.09
N LEU A 263 4.03 17.04 -20.44
CA LEU A 263 4.87 17.84 -19.55
C LEU A 263 4.01 18.55 -18.50
N ALA A 264 4.43 18.54 -17.24
CA ALA A 264 3.73 19.15 -16.13
C ALA A 264 4.57 20.28 -15.55
N TRP A 265 3.96 21.46 -15.42
CA TRP A 265 4.60 22.66 -14.89
C TRP A 265 3.87 23.12 -13.63
N PRO A 266 4.55 23.90 -12.75
CA PRO A 266 3.90 24.51 -11.60
C PRO A 266 2.64 25.27 -11.99
N HIS A 267 1.62 25.17 -11.15
CA HIS A 267 0.30 25.80 -11.31
C HIS A 267 -0.49 25.37 -12.56
N ARG A 268 -0.07 24.29 -13.25
CA ARG A 268 -0.80 23.76 -14.40
C ARG A 268 -1.92 22.83 -13.94
N ILE A 269 -3.10 22.98 -14.54
CA ILE A 269 -4.21 22.04 -14.43
C ILE A 269 -4.55 21.54 -15.83
N PHE A 270 -4.61 20.23 -16.04
CA PHE A 270 -4.93 19.63 -17.33
C PHE A 270 -5.78 18.37 -17.18
N GLN A 271 -6.45 18.00 -18.26
CA GLN A 271 -7.16 16.73 -18.38
C GLN A 271 -6.28 15.74 -19.13
N LEU A 272 -6.29 14.49 -18.69
CA LEU A 272 -5.69 13.36 -19.37
C LEU A 272 -6.68 12.19 -19.27
N ASP A 273 -7.32 11.87 -20.39
CA ASP A 273 -8.47 10.96 -20.44
C ASP A 273 -9.58 11.39 -19.44
N ASP A 274 -9.90 10.55 -18.44
CA ASP A 274 -10.85 10.87 -17.37
C ASP A 274 -10.20 11.39 -16.08
N LEU A 275 -8.90 11.69 -16.14
CA LEU A 275 -8.12 12.26 -15.04
C LEU A 275 -8.06 13.77 -15.15
N THR A 276 -8.27 14.46 -14.02
CA THR A 276 -7.82 15.84 -13.87
C THR A 276 -6.55 15.88 -13.02
N VAL A 277 -5.48 16.42 -13.57
CA VAL A 277 -4.19 16.56 -12.88
C VAL A 277 -3.95 18.03 -12.57
N CYS A 278 -3.72 18.36 -11.30
CA CYS A 278 -3.25 19.68 -10.86
C CYS A 278 -1.80 19.55 -10.38
N CYS A 279 -0.94 20.44 -10.84
CA CYS A 279 0.48 20.44 -10.51
C CYS A 279 0.80 21.69 -9.70
N SER A 280 1.30 21.52 -8.47
CA SER A 280 1.85 22.64 -7.69
C SER A 280 3.34 22.78 -8.01
N GLY A 281 3.95 23.90 -7.65
CA GLY A 281 5.41 24.01 -7.57
C GLY A 281 5.99 23.09 -6.49
N SER A 282 7.31 22.99 -6.49
CA SER A 282 8.12 22.26 -5.50
C SER A 282 9.06 23.23 -4.78
N THR A 283 9.46 22.86 -3.57
CA THR A 283 10.48 23.60 -2.82
C THR A 283 11.91 23.13 -3.13
N ASP A 284 12.06 22.05 -3.88
CA ASP A 284 13.35 21.54 -4.36
C ASP A 284 13.38 21.48 -5.88
N SER A 285 12.66 20.52 -6.48
CA SER A 285 12.58 20.36 -7.94
C SER A 285 11.22 19.88 -8.43
N GLY A 286 10.86 20.31 -9.64
CA GLY A 286 9.67 19.98 -10.41
C GLY A 286 8.34 20.33 -9.75
N VAL A 287 7.44 19.35 -9.69
CA VAL A 287 6.04 19.56 -9.28
C VAL A 287 5.56 18.48 -8.30
N SER A 288 4.55 18.82 -7.52
CA SER A 288 3.68 17.80 -6.90
C SER A 288 2.50 17.48 -7.83
N PHE A 289 1.80 16.36 -7.60
CA PHE A 289 0.61 15.98 -8.36
C PHE A 289 -0.61 15.81 -7.46
N MET A 290 -1.69 16.52 -7.76
CA MET A 290 -3.04 16.18 -7.32
C MET A 290 -3.80 15.56 -8.50
N VAL A 291 -3.96 14.24 -8.47
CA VAL A 291 -4.63 13.46 -9.52
C VAL A 291 -6.05 13.13 -9.08
N ARG A 292 -7.04 13.63 -9.83
CA ARG A 292 -8.45 13.32 -9.62
C ARG A 292 -8.91 12.31 -10.63
N ALA A 293 -9.22 11.11 -10.14
CA ALA A 293 -9.91 10.08 -10.88
C ALA A 293 -11.36 9.91 -10.38
N PRO A 294 -12.27 9.33 -11.17
CA PRO A 294 -13.60 8.95 -10.69
C PRO A 294 -13.59 8.02 -9.46
N GLU A 295 -12.56 7.18 -9.32
CA GLU A 295 -12.44 6.21 -8.23
C GLU A 295 -11.86 6.79 -6.94
N ALA A 296 -10.97 7.79 -7.05
CA ALA A 296 -10.33 8.45 -5.92
C ALA A 296 -9.58 9.72 -6.35
N ALA A 297 -9.36 10.63 -5.40
CA ALA A 297 -8.37 11.69 -5.50
C ALA A 297 -7.06 11.30 -4.80
N MET A 298 -5.93 11.53 -5.44
CA MET A 298 -4.61 11.15 -4.95
C MET A 298 -3.67 12.35 -5.00
N TYR A 299 -2.93 12.59 -3.92
CA TYR A 299 -1.88 13.59 -3.85
C TYR A 299 -0.53 12.90 -3.73
N HIS A 300 0.41 13.27 -4.61
CA HIS A 300 1.80 12.86 -4.56
C HIS A 300 2.67 14.11 -4.39
N GLY A 301 3.35 14.24 -3.26
CA GLY A 301 4.10 15.45 -2.91
C GLY A 301 5.29 15.76 -3.81
N GLY A 302 5.81 14.78 -4.56
CA GLY A 302 7.14 14.91 -5.15
C GLY A 302 8.13 15.31 -4.06
N ASP A 303 8.92 16.36 -4.30
CA ASP A 303 9.84 16.93 -3.30
C ASP A 303 9.36 18.27 -2.73
N LEU A 304 8.04 18.49 -2.76
CA LEU A 304 7.45 19.61 -2.04
C LEU A 304 7.41 19.30 -0.54
N ALA A 305 8.37 19.84 0.21
CA ALA A 305 8.43 19.75 1.66
C ALA A 305 9.05 21.00 2.32
N VAL A 306 8.91 21.10 3.64
CA VAL A 306 9.64 22.10 4.42
C VAL A 306 10.95 21.48 4.88
N TRP A 307 12.00 21.67 4.07
CA TRP A 307 13.28 20.99 4.28
C TRP A 307 14.00 21.52 5.53
N ASP A 308 14.19 22.84 5.64
CA ASP A 308 14.86 23.43 6.81
C ASP A 308 14.10 24.64 7.40
N GLU A 309 14.74 25.32 8.36
CA GLU A 309 14.15 26.46 9.09
C GLU A 309 14.11 27.77 8.28
N GLN A 310 14.66 27.81 7.06
CA GLN A 310 14.61 28.99 6.22
C GLN A 310 13.16 29.34 5.86
N ASP A 311 12.82 30.63 5.98
CA ASP A 311 11.47 31.14 5.69
C ASP A 311 10.98 30.80 4.28
N PHE A 312 11.92 30.68 3.33
CA PHE A 312 11.64 30.24 1.96
C PHE A 312 10.80 28.95 1.93
N TYR A 313 11.25 27.89 2.62
CA TYR A 313 10.58 26.60 2.60
C TYR A 313 9.18 26.68 3.22
N GLN A 314 9.06 27.33 4.38
CA GLN A 314 7.76 27.50 5.05
C GLN A 314 6.77 28.28 4.19
N ARG A 315 7.21 29.39 3.60
CA ARG A 315 6.35 30.27 2.81
C ARG A 315 5.90 29.60 1.52
N VAL A 316 6.85 29.10 0.71
CA VAL A 316 6.54 28.47 -0.58
C VAL A 316 5.70 27.22 -0.37
N TYR A 317 6.07 26.35 0.57
CA TYR A 317 5.27 25.16 0.87
C TYR A 317 3.82 25.50 1.22
N ARG A 318 3.59 26.52 2.06
CA ARG A 318 2.23 26.92 2.44
C ARG A 318 1.45 27.51 1.27
N GLU A 319 2.10 28.32 0.43
CA GLU A 319 1.50 28.90 -0.78
C GLU A 319 1.03 27.78 -1.73
N GLU A 320 1.87 26.79 -2.01
CA GLU A 320 1.56 25.65 -2.88
C GLU A 320 0.44 24.76 -2.32
N ILE A 321 0.49 24.44 -1.02
CA ILE A 321 -0.56 23.66 -0.34
C ILE A 321 -1.89 24.42 -0.35
N ASP A 322 -1.88 25.73 -0.08
CA ASP A 322 -3.10 26.54 -0.09
C ASP A 322 -3.67 26.68 -1.51
N TRP A 323 -2.81 26.81 -2.53
CA TRP A 323 -3.23 26.80 -3.93
C TRP A 323 -3.91 25.47 -4.29
N LEU A 324 -3.29 24.33 -3.95
CA LEU A 324 -3.89 23.01 -4.19
C LEU A 324 -5.25 22.86 -3.52
N VAL A 325 -5.41 23.32 -2.29
CA VAL A 325 -6.69 23.28 -1.56
C VAL A 325 -7.75 24.15 -2.25
N GLN A 326 -7.35 25.29 -2.83
CA GLN A 326 -8.26 26.16 -3.59
C GLN A 326 -8.76 25.51 -4.90
N THR A 327 -8.07 24.50 -5.44
CA THR A 327 -8.56 23.73 -6.60
C THR A 327 -9.81 22.89 -6.28
N GLY A 328 -10.23 22.85 -5.00
CA GLY A 328 -11.49 22.28 -4.53
C GLY A 328 -11.44 20.78 -4.27
N CYS A 329 -10.26 20.17 -4.26
CA CYS A 329 -10.09 18.74 -4.04
C CYS A 329 -9.51 18.42 -2.66
N ARG A 330 -10.03 17.36 -2.04
CA ARG A 330 -9.39 16.71 -0.89
C ARG A 330 -8.94 15.32 -1.32
N PRO A 331 -7.69 14.93 -1.08
CA PRO A 331 -7.20 13.62 -1.48
C PRO A 331 -7.80 12.51 -0.62
N ASP A 332 -8.19 11.40 -1.24
CA ASP A 332 -8.43 10.14 -0.51
C ASP A 332 -7.10 9.55 -0.03
N LEU A 333 -6.04 9.68 -0.85
CA LEU A 333 -4.69 9.22 -0.54
C LEU A 333 -3.69 10.36 -0.71
N ALA A 334 -2.84 10.61 0.29
CA ALA A 334 -1.71 11.52 0.21
C ALA A 334 -0.37 10.79 0.43
N MET A 335 0.57 10.93 -0.50
CA MET A 335 1.93 10.43 -0.42
C MET A 335 2.85 11.63 -0.15
N LEU A 336 3.48 11.67 1.03
CA LEU A 336 4.16 12.86 1.54
C LEU A 336 5.63 12.57 1.86
N PRO A 337 6.59 13.45 1.50
CA PRO A 337 7.98 13.29 1.90
C PRO A 337 8.09 13.42 3.41
N VAL A 338 8.67 12.43 4.07
CA VAL A 338 8.81 12.47 5.53
C VAL A 338 10.24 12.41 6.00
N SER A 339 11.22 12.20 5.14
CA SER A 339 12.62 12.13 5.53
C SER A 339 13.52 12.84 4.55
N THR A 340 14.61 13.39 5.08
CA THR A 340 15.76 13.84 4.29
C THR A 340 16.79 12.72 4.16
N SER A 341 17.66 12.80 3.16
CA SER A 341 18.75 11.85 2.96
C SER A 341 19.72 11.74 4.15
N ASP A 342 19.77 12.77 5.00
CA ASP A 342 20.62 12.84 6.19
C ASP A 342 19.90 12.53 7.52
N GLY A 343 18.58 12.29 7.50
CA GLY A 343 17.79 11.88 8.66
C GLY A 343 17.66 12.91 9.81
N TYR A 344 18.11 14.15 9.63
CA TYR A 344 18.34 15.11 10.74
C TYR A 344 17.25 16.19 10.91
N GLN A 345 16.31 16.36 9.97
CA GLN A 345 15.45 17.55 9.88
C GLN A 345 13.98 17.32 10.30
N GLU A 346 13.78 16.77 11.49
CA GLU A 346 12.45 16.35 11.97
C GLU A 346 11.43 17.50 12.12
N GLU A 347 11.75 18.60 12.83
CA GLU A 347 10.76 19.66 13.07
C GLU A 347 10.36 20.48 11.84
N PRO A 348 11.28 20.92 10.96
CA PRO A 348 10.91 21.57 9.69
C PRO A 348 9.94 20.71 8.88
N LEU A 349 10.29 19.44 8.62
CA LEU A 349 9.43 18.51 7.89
C LEU A 349 8.08 18.32 8.58
N LEU A 350 8.08 18.05 9.89
CA LEU A 350 6.85 17.89 10.66
C LEU A 350 5.95 19.11 10.58
N SER A 351 6.50 20.33 10.57
CA SER A 351 5.71 21.55 10.49
C SER A 351 4.95 21.64 9.15
N GLY A 352 5.61 21.30 8.04
CA GLY A 352 4.99 21.21 6.71
C GLY A 352 3.94 20.10 6.64
N LEU A 353 4.27 18.91 7.16
CA LEU A 353 3.33 17.77 7.20
C LEU A 353 2.08 18.12 8.00
N ARG A 354 2.22 18.66 9.21
CA ARG A 354 1.10 19.11 10.06
C ARG A 354 0.21 20.13 9.33
N TYR A 355 0.82 21.06 8.59
CA TYR A 355 0.07 22.04 7.79
C TYR A 355 -0.73 21.38 6.67
N CYS A 356 -0.09 20.54 5.86
CA CYS A 356 -0.72 19.81 4.75
C CYS A 356 -1.88 18.93 5.25
N LEU A 357 -1.66 18.12 6.29
CA LEU A 357 -2.69 17.26 6.87
C LEU A 357 -3.89 18.05 7.39
N THR A 358 -3.64 19.19 8.05
CA THR A 358 -4.71 20.06 8.55
C THR A 358 -5.55 20.67 7.43
N LYS A 359 -4.91 21.07 6.33
CA LYS A 359 -5.56 21.74 5.20
C LYS A 359 -6.27 20.76 4.28
N MET A 360 -5.55 19.76 3.78
CA MET A 360 -6.05 18.77 2.83
C MET A 360 -6.98 17.74 3.47
N LYS A 361 -6.68 17.31 4.71
CA LYS A 361 -7.41 16.27 5.46
C LYS A 361 -7.59 14.96 4.66
N PRO A 362 -6.49 14.30 4.27
CA PRO A 362 -6.55 13.05 3.52
C PRO A 362 -7.25 11.93 4.30
N THR A 363 -7.94 11.03 3.58
CA THR A 363 -8.50 9.81 4.19
C THR A 363 -7.40 8.81 4.57
N ALA A 364 -6.32 8.77 3.80
CA ALA A 364 -5.15 7.95 4.09
C ALA A 364 -3.85 8.68 3.71
N VAL A 365 -2.78 8.43 4.48
CA VAL A 365 -1.46 9.01 4.27
C VAL A 365 -0.42 7.89 4.13
N LEU A 366 0.47 8.03 3.16
CA LEU A 366 1.66 7.19 2.97
C LEU A 366 2.92 8.06 3.08
N PRO A 367 3.88 7.72 3.95
CA PRO A 367 5.17 8.40 4.02
C PRO A 367 6.11 7.93 2.92
N MET A 368 6.83 8.85 2.29
CA MET A 368 7.76 8.56 1.19
C MET A 368 9.08 9.32 1.34
N HIS A 369 9.94 9.28 0.33
CA HIS A 369 11.26 9.95 0.30
C HIS A 369 12.21 9.39 1.36
N GLY A 370 12.15 8.07 1.57
CA GLY A 370 12.88 7.32 2.61
C GLY A 370 14.38 7.23 2.33
N ALA A 371 14.70 7.02 1.05
CA ALA A 371 16.02 6.60 0.60
C ALA A 371 16.42 5.28 1.29
N ASP A 372 17.24 5.35 2.35
CA ASP A 372 17.62 4.20 3.19
C ASP A 372 17.07 4.33 4.64
N HIS A 373 16.21 5.32 4.88
CA HIS A 373 15.69 5.69 6.19
C HIS A 373 14.21 5.35 6.39
N GLU A 374 13.66 4.37 5.67
CA GLU A 374 12.24 3.94 5.83
C GLU A 374 11.87 3.54 7.26
N HIS A 375 12.85 3.14 8.07
CA HIS A 375 12.65 2.89 9.50
C HIS A 375 12.10 4.12 10.27
N LEU A 376 12.31 5.33 9.74
CA LEU A 376 11.77 6.58 10.28
C LEU A 376 10.28 6.78 9.98
N TYR A 377 9.71 6.10 8.97
CA TYR A 377 8.31 6.29 8.57
C TYR A 377 7.32 6.07 9.73
N ARG A 378 7.60 5.08 10.58
CA ARG A 378 6.81 4.84 11.79
C ARG A 378 6.92 6.00 12.77
N ARG A 379 8.13 6.50 13.02
CA ARG A 379 8.34 7.66 13.90
C ARG A 379 7.57 8.88 13.40
N PHE A 380 7.63 9.17 12.10
CA PHE A 380 6.85 10.27 11.52
C PHE A 380 5.35 10.05 11.66
N ALA A 381 4.86 8.84 11.41
CA ALA A 381 3.45 8.49 11.59
C ALA A 381 2.98 8.70 13.04
N ASP A 382 3.78 8.32 14.03
CA ASP A 382 3.46 8.50 15.44
C ASP A 382 3.36 10.00 15.81
N LEU A 383 4.25 10.83 15.25
CA LEU A 383 4.33 12.27 15.54
C LEU A 383 3.21 13.08 14.87
N VAL A 384 2.74 12.65 13.70
CA VAL A 384 1.65 13.33 12.97
C VAL A 384 0.29 12.65 13.13
N GLY A 385 0.21 11.51 13.83
CA GLY A 385 -1.00 10.71 13.99
C GLY A 385 -2.20 11.47 14.56
N ASN A 386 -1.97 12.51 15.37
CA ASN A 386 -3.04 13.35 15.93
C ASN A 386 -3.53 14.46 14.98
N TYR A 387 -2.82 14.70 13.87
CA TYR A 387 -3.13 15.76 12.89
C TYR A 387 -3.94 15.25 11.70
N ASN A 388 -4.00 13.93 11.48
CA ASN A 388 -4.84 13.32 10.48
C ASN A 388 -5.96 12.51 11.13
N GLN A 389 -7.21 12.71 10.70
CA GLN A 389 -8.33 11.88 11.15
C GLN A 389 -8.42 10.55 10.37
N GLY A 390 -7.74 10.48 9.23
CA GLY A 390 -7.63 9.29 8.40
C GLY A 390 -6.45 8.38 8.77
N ASP A 391 -6.35 7.25 8.07
CA ASP A 391 -5.33 6.23 8.33
C ASP A 391 -3.93 6.73 7.93
N ILE A 392 -2.90 6.36 8.71
CA ILE A 392 -1.51 6.51 8.29
C ILE A 392 -0.98 5.11 8.01
N LEU A 393 -0.81 4.81 6.74
CA LEU A 393 -0.29 3.55 6.24
C LEU A 393 1.23 3.67 6.22
N VAL A 394 1.93 2.74 6.88
CA VAL A 394 3.38 2.84 7.06
C VAL A 394 4.04 1.66 6.34
N PRO A 395 4.64 1.89 5.16
CA PRO A 395 5.52 0.93 4.53
C PRO A 395 6.68 0.58 5.45
N THR A 396 7.04 -0.69 5.45
CA THR A 396 8.15 -1.25 6.22
C THR A 396 9.18 -1.95 5.33
N ALA A 397 8.77 -2.36 4.13
CA ALA A 397 9.64 -2.87 3.09
C ALA A 397 9.07 -2.55 1.70
N ALA A 398 9.95 -2.46 0.71
CA ALA A 398 9.53 -2.38 -0.69
C ALA A 398 8.75 -3.66 -1.06
N GLY A 399 7.61 -3.50 -1.74
CA GLY A 399 6.66 -4.56 -2.06
C GLY A 399 5.43 -4.61 -1.14
N ASP A 400 5.45 -3.87 -0.03
CA ASP A 400 4.30 -3.75 0.87
C ASP A 400 3.05 -3.27 0.10
N LEU A 401 1.91 -3.87 0.41
CA LEU A 401 0.62 -3.59 -0.22
C LEU A 401 -0.37 -3.07 0.79
N PHE A 402 -1.10 -2.04 0.37
CA PHE A 402 -2.17 -1.43 1.13
C PHE A 402 -3.45 -1.40 0.30
N PHE A 403 -4.59 -1.27 0.99
CA PHE A 403 -5.90 -1.27 0.36
C PHE A 403 -6.78 -0.19 0.97
N LEU A 404 -7.38 0.65 0.13
CA LEU A 404 -8.35 1.69 0.51
C LEU A 404 -9.72 1.49 -0.16
#